data_AF-A0A7R8VSQ1-F1
#
_entry.id   AF-A0A7R8VSQ1-F1
#
_cell.length_a   1.000
_cell.length_b   1.000
_cell.length_c   1.000
_cell.angle_alpha   90.00
_cell.angle_beta   90.00
_cell.angle_gamma   90.00
#
_symmetry.space_group_name_H-M   'P 1'
#
loop_
_entity.id
_entity.type
_entity.pdbx_description
1 polymer ?
#
loop_
_entity_poly.entity_id
_entity_poly.type
_entity_poly.pdbx_seq_one_letter_code
_entity_poly.pdbx_strand_id
1 'polypeptide(L)'
;MRTERLLGVWLKDLFLLGLNKDLTQEDLYNTLPEDVSEKLGDKMERLWKKNMAANEKKNKKASLLHILRLSKTATGHTTTGQVVNLLSNDVSRFDKVLMFLHYVWIMPFQTVLLTYFIWQFVGISALVGVGALFLQTVPVQGYLGKLTSKLRLKVALRTDERVRLMSEIISGIQVIKMYAWEKPFEKMVALARKHEIDVVKQASYLRGVYFSAMVFSERMTLFLTLLAYVLLGNHITPEKVFSLAQFYNIMQLTMAIFYPQAIQFAAEAKVSIKRLEDFLSLEETVAVTERTGNSKLGITISGVSASWEANSITDTLSQINLNVQPGQLCVVIGPVGAGKSSLLQAILKELPLYKGTITASSEVSYASQEPWLFVGTVRQNILFGQPYNPKRYNEVVKVCALKRDFELFANGDKTIVGERGVSLSGGQRARINLARAVYRESDVYLLDDPLSAVDTHVGKHLFEECITSYLSGKARILGLIEVQGTYTELTASNIDFAALLNSEPEQENTAKATLQNLSRQTSHLSRQTSHDSTQSIITEENEDNEPDENTELLATGSMKMSLYAKYFKMGGGACLLLMLVLSLIIGQSASSGSDYWVTFW
;
A
#
# COMPACT_ATOMS: atom_id res chain seq x y z
N MET A 1 -34.87 -17.43 -11.31
CA MET A 1 -33.82 -16.46 -11.71
C MET A 1 -34.13 -14.98 -11.46
N ARG A 2 -35.13 -14.33 -12.11
CA ARG A 2 -35.34 -12.87 -11.88
C ARG A 2 -35.77 -12.52 -10.44
N THR A 3 -36.62 -13.34 -9.84
CA THR A 3 -37.10 -13.17 -8.46
C THR A 3 -36.01 -13.45 -7.41
N GLU A 4 -35.20 -14.49 -7.61
CA GLU A 4 -34.07 -14.83 -6.73
C GLU A 4 -32.99 -13.75 -6.73
N ARG A 5 -32.71 -13.13 -7.88
CA ARG A 5 -31.79 -11.99 -7.97
C ARG A 5 -32.31 -10.77 -7.22
N LEU A 6 -33.61 -10.50 -7.34
CA LEU A 6 -34.24 -9.33 -6.74
C LEU A 6 -34.33 -9.45 -5.20
N LEU A 7 -34.54 -10.66 -4.70
CA LEU A 7 -34.60 -10.95 -3.26
C LEU A 7 -33.23 -11.32 -2.65
N GLY A 8 -32.17 -11.41 -3.46
CA GLY A 8 -30.83 -11.82 -2.97
C GLY A 8 -30.75 -13.28 -2.50
N VAL A 9 -31.70 -14.13 -2.87
CA VAL A 9 -31.83 -15.53 -2.38
C VAL A 9 -30.63 -16.39 -2.79
N TRP A 10 -29.93 -16.04 -3.86
CA TRP A 10 -28.72 -16.72 -4.32
C TRP A 10 -27.55 -16.67 -3.31
N LEU A 11 -27.56 -15.73 -2.36
CA LEU A 11 -26.56 -15.69 -1.28
C LEU A 11 -26.85 -16.68 -0.14
N LYS A 12 -28.06 -17.25 -0.08
CA LYS A 12 -28.51 -18.11 1.02
C LYS A 12 -27.54 -19.26 1.29
N ASP A 13 -27.07 -19.93 0.25
CA ASP A 13 -26.20 -21.10 0.37
C ASP A 13 -24.84 -20.74 0.98
N LEU A 14 -24.29 -19.58 0.61
CA LEU A 14 -23.06 -19.05 1.19
C LEU A 14 -23.23 -18.72 2.68
N PHE A 15 -24.36 -18.13 3.07
CA PHE A 15 -24.66 -17.86 4.48
C PHE A 15 -24.86 -19.13 5.30
N LEU A 16 -25.52 -20.15 4.73
CA LEU A 16 -25.69 -21.46 5.38
C LEU A 16 -24.34 -22.18 5.54
N LEU A 17 -23.45 -22.05 4.57
CA LEU A 17 -22.11 -22.61 4.64
C LEU A 17 -21.27 -21.91 5.70
N GLY A 18 -21.30 -20.57 5.73
CA GLY A 18 -20.62 -19.73 6.73
C GLY A 18 -21.13 -19.89 8.16
N LEU A 19 -22.35 -20.41 8.34
CA LEU A 19 -22.89 -20.77 9.66
C LEU A 19 -22.26 -22.05 10.22
N ASN A 20 -21.83 -22.96 9.35
CA ASN A 20 -21.32 -24.28 9.74
C ASN A 20 -19.79 -24.38 9.68
N LYS A 21 -19.14 -23.56 8.85
CA LYS A 21 -17.69 -23.58 8.59
C LYS A 21 -17.19 -22.16 8.35
N ASP A 22 -15.95 -21.88 8.73
CA ASP A 22 -15.25 -20.69 8.28
C ASP A 22 -15.08 -20.73 6.75
N LEU A 23 -15.53 -19.67 6.07
CA LEU A 23 -15.48 -19.57 4.62
C LEU A 23 -14.04 -19.50 4.14
N THR A 24 -13.65 -20.40 3.23
CA THR A 24 -12.36 -20.35 2.54
C THR A 24 -12.50 -19.67 1.17
N GLN A 25 -11.39 -19.29 0.55
CA GLN A 25 -11.41 -18.60 -0.75
C GLN A 25 -12.09 -19.42 -1.86
N GLU A 26 -12.06 -20.75 -1.74
CA GLU A 26 -12.72 -21.70 -2.66
C GLU A 26 -14.26 -21.69 -2.54
N ASP A 27 -14.80 -21.27 -1.38
CA ASP A 27 -16.24 -21.21 -1.12
C ASP A 27 -16.88 -19.95 -1.76
N LEU A 28 -16.06 -18.99 -2.21
CA LEU A 28 -16.52 -17.72 -2.79
C LEU A 28 -16.91 -17.87 -4.26
N TYR A 29 -17.98 -17.19 -4.66
CA TYR A 29 -18.39 -17.13 -6.05
C TYR A 29 -17.36 -16.42 -6.92
N ASN A 30 -17.11 -16.98 -8.10
CA ASN A 30 -16.34 -16.31 -9.14
C ASN A 30 -17.03 -15.03 -9.62
N THR A 31 -16.23 -14.06 -10.04
CA THR A 31 -16.72 -12.80 -10.60
C THR A 31 -17.50 -13.05 -11.89
N LEU A 32 -18.52 -12.23 -12.13
CA LEU A 32 -19.29 -12.30 -13.37
C LEU A 32 -18.38 -11.96 -14.57
N PRO A 33 -18.56 -12.61 -15.72
CA PRO A 33 -17.74 -12.35 -16.91
C PRO A 33 -17.77 -10.90 -17.40
N GLU A 34 -18.77 -10.11 -17.02
CA GLU A 34 -18.92 -8.68 -17.34
C GLU A 34 -18.08 -7.78 -16.42
N ASP A 35 -17.82 -8.25 -15.19
CA ASP A 35 -17.14 -7.51 -14.12
C ASP A 35 -15.65 -7.92 -13.96
N VAL A 36 -15.14 -8.76 -14.87
CA VAL A 36 -13.73 -9.16 -14.90
C VAL A 36 -12.84 -7.97 -15.26
N SER A 37 -11.70 -7.86 -14.55
CA SER A 37 -10.71 -6.78 -14.71
C SER A 37 -10.22 -6.60 -16.14
N GLU A 38 -10.05 -7.69 -16.90
CA GLU A 38 -9.62 -7.67 -18.30
C GLU A 38 -10.57 -6.83 -19.18
N LYS A 39 -11.87 -7.15 -19.17
CA LYS A 39 -12.85 -6.45 -20.02
C LYS A 39 -13.06 -4.99 -19.61
N LEU A 40 -13.16 -4.73 -18.30
CA LEU A 40 -13.36 -3.38 -17.77
C LEU A 40 -12.12 -2.50 -17.98
N GLY A 41 -10.92 -3.06 -17.76
CA GLY A 41 -9.64 -2.40 -18.02
C GLY A 41 -9.49 -2.01 -19.48
N ASP A 42 -9.73 -2.95 -20.40
CA ASP A 42 -9.66 -2.71 -21.85
C ASP A 42 -10.68 -1.65 -22.32
N LYS A 43 -11.89 -1.67 -21.75
CA LYS A 43 -12.91 -0.66 -22.06
C LYS A 43 -12.49 0.72 -21.57
N MET A 44 -11.97 0.82 -20.34
CA MET A 44 -11.50 2.07 -19.75
C MET A 44 -10.31 2.63 -20.54
N GLU A 45 -9.33 1.80 -20.89
CA GLU A 45 -8.16 2.21 -21.66
C GLU A 45 -8.54 2.71 -23.07
N ARG A 46 -9.48 2.03 -23.76
CA ARG A 46 -9.99 2.48 -25.06
C ARG A 46 -10.65 3.85 -24.98
N LEU A 47 -11.50 4.07 -23.98
CA LEU A 47 -12.18 5.35 -23.78
C LEU A 47 -11.19 6.46 -23.40
N TRP A 48 -10.21 6.15 -22.55
CA TRP A 48 -9.17 7.09 -22.16
C TRP A 48 -8.32 7.54 -23.34
N LYS A 49 -7.82 6.60 -24.15
CA LYS A 49 -7.06 6.91 -25.38
C LYS A 49 -7.88 7.74 -26.36
N LYS A 50 -9.17 7.43 -26.53
CA LYS A 50 -10.08 8.21 -27.39
C LYS A 50 -10.23 9.65 -26.88
N ASN A 51 -10.40 9.85 -25.58
CA ASN A 51 -10.50 11.18 -24.97
C ASN A 51 -9.19 11.97 -25.06
N MET A 52 -8.03 11.31 -24.91
CA MET A 52 -6.74 11.96 -25.09
C MET A 52 -6.49 12.38 -26.55
N ALA A 53 -6.85 11.53 -27.51
CA ALA A 53 -6.75 11.83 -28.94
C ALA A 53 -7.65 13.02 -29.35
N ALA A 54 -8.86 13.12 -28.77
CA ALA A 54 -9.75 14.26 -29.01
C ALA A 54 -9.27 15.57 -28.36
N ASN A 55 -8.46 15.50 -27.30
CA ASN A 55 -7.94 16.64 -26.55
C ASN A 55 -6.50 17.00 -26.97
N GLU A 56 -6.23 17.12 -28.28
CA GLU A 56 -4.91 17.41 -28.92
C GLU A 56 -4.04 18.50 -28.23
N LYS A 57 -4.60 19.34 -27.36
CA LYS A 57 -3.89 20.33 -26.55
C LYS A 57 -3.08 19.77 -25.37
N LYS A 58 -3.24 18.51 -24.97
CA LYS A 58 -2.36 17.86 -23.99
C LYS A 58 -1.60 16.76 -24.72
N ASN A 59 -0.35 17.04 -25.08
CA ASN A 59 0.61 16.14 -25.73
C ASN A 59 1.00 14.98 -24.77
N LYS A 60 0.03 14.19 -24.32
CA LYS A 60 0.15 13.21 -23.24
C LYS A 60 -0.45 11.88 -23.69
N LYS A 61 0.41 10.93 -24.03
CA LYS A 61 0.01 9.53 -24.21
C LYS A 61 -0.01 8.89 -22.83
N ALA A 62 -1.19 8.50 -22.37
CA ALA A 62 -1.37 7.85 -21.08
C ALA A 62 -2.10 6.53 -21.29
N SER A 63 -1.57 5.44 -20.73
CA SER A 63 -2.11 4.08 -20.79
C SER A 63 -2.58 3.62 -19.40
N LEU A 64 -3.46 2.61 -19.32
CA LEU A 64 -3.89 2.03 -18.04
C LEU A 64 -2.78 1.16 -17.40
N LEU A 65 -1.86 0.65 -18.23
CA LEU A 65 -0.58 0.03 -17.82
C LEU A 65 0.49 1.04 -17.36
N HIS A 66 0.07 2.27 -17.01
CA HIS A 66 0.93 3.42 -16.71
C HIS A 66 2.05 3.11 -15.71
N ILE A 67 1.73 2.39 -14.62
CA ILE A 67 2.69 2.12 -13.53
C ILE A 67 3.93 1.36 -14.04
N LEU A 68 3.74 0.41 -14.96
CA LEU A 68 4.84 -0.39 -15.51
C LEU A 68 5.64 0.35 -16.58
N ARG A 69 5.15 1.49 -17.06
CA ARG A 69 5.80 2.34 -18.08
C ARG A 69 6.18 3.69 -17.54
N LEU A 70 6.07 3.92 -16.24
CA LEU A 70 6.40 5.20 -15.64
C LEU A 70 7.91 5.40 -15.69
N SER A 71 8.36 6.56 -16.16
CA SER A 71 9.79 6.89 -16.12
C SER A 71 10.30 6.90 -14.68
N LYS A 72 11.51 6.38 -14.42
CA LYS A 72 12.13 6.44 -13.09
C LYS A 72 12.25 7.87 -12.53
N THR A 73 12.38 8.86 -13.42
CA THR A 73 12.36 10.28 -13.04
C THR A 73 10.99 10.71 -12.50
N ALA A 74 9.90 10.25 -13.12
CA ALA A 74 8.54 10.45 -12.63
C ALA A 74 8.24 9.60 -11.37
N THR A 75 8.79 8.38 -11.29
CA THR A 75 8.68 7.50 -10.11
C THR A 75 9.37 8.10 -8.89
N GLY A 76 10.44 8.90 -9.05
CA GLY A 76 11.04 9.67 -7.96
C GLY A 76 10.10 10.70 -7.33
N HIS A 77 9.15 11.24 -8.11
CA HIS A 77 8.12 12.16 -7.62
C HIS A 77 6.90 11.45 -7.01
N THR A 78 6.62 10.21 -7.41
CA THR A 78 5.51 9.40 -6.87
C THR A 78 6.01 8.31 -5.93
N THR A 79 5.78 8.46 -4.62
CA THR A 79 6.18 7.41 -3.67
C THR A 79 5.27 6.18 -3.82
N THR A 80 5.81 4.98 -3.58
CA THR A 80 5.01 3.73 -3.58
C THR A 80 3.78 3.84 -2.66
N GLY A 81 3.92 4.54 -1.53
CA GLY A 81 2.81 4.81 -0.61
C GLY A 81 1.70 5.66 -1.23
N GLN A 82 2.02 6.61 -2.11
CA GLN A 82 1.00 7.38 -2.83
C GLN A 82 0.20 6.51 -3.81
N VAL A 83 0.85 5.58 -4.51
CA VAL A 83 0.16 4.64 -5.42
C VAL A 83 -0.78 3.71 -4.65
N VAL A 84 -0.32 3.15 -3.52
CA VAL A 84 -1.16 2.31 -2.65
C VAL A 84 -2.34 3.12 -2.09
N ASN A 85 -2.11 4.40 -1.75
CA ASN A 85 -3.17 5.28 -1.25
C ASN A 85 -4.21 5.61 -2.35
N LEU A 86 -3.77 5.83 -3.60
CA LEU A 86 -4.67 6.01 -4.74
C LEU A 86 -5.58 4.77 -4.92
N LEU A 87 -5.00 3.57 -4.87
CA LEU A 87 -5.77 2.33 -5.05
C LEU A 87 -6.71 2.03 -3.87
N SER A 88 -6.24 2.17 -2.63
CA SER A 88 -7.01 1.79 -1.43
C SER A 88 -8.05 2.84 -1.02
N ASN A 89 -7.69 4.13 -1.08
CA ASN A 89 -8.53 5.20 -0.55
C ASN A 89 -9.24 6.01 -1.63
N ASP A 90 -8.66 6.19 -2.81
CA ASP A 90 -9.30 7.02 -3.85
C ASP A 90 -10.29 6.25 -4.71
N VAL A 91 -10.00 4.99 -5.03
CA VAL A 91 -10.94 4.12 -5.76
C VAL A 91 -12.19 3.82 -4.91
N SER A 92 -12.01 3.50 -3.63
CA SER A 92 -13.14 3.16 -2.71
C SER A 92 -14.10 4.32 -2.44
N ARG A 93 -13.75 5.57 -2.81
CA ARG A 93 -14.66 6.72 -2.70
C ARG A 93 -15.72 6.73 -3.79
N PHE A 94 -15.44 6.17 -4.97
CA PHE A 94 -16.39 6.15 -6.08
C PHE A 94 -17.65 5.35 -5.73
N ASP A 95 -17.50 4.26 -4.98
CA ASP A 95 -18.63 3.42 -4.53
C ASP A 95 -19.63 4.24 -3.70
N LYS A 96 -19.12 5.08 -2.79
CA LYS A 96 -19.96 5.92 -1.91
C LYS A 96 -20.65 7.04 -2.69
N VAL A 97 -19.96 7.66 -3.64
CA VAL A 97 -20.53 8.78 -4.41
C VAL A 97 -21.72 8.32 -5.23
N LEU A 98 -21.60 7.18 -5.92
CA LEU A 98 -22.69 6.64 -6.74
C LEU A 98 -23.94 6.34 -5.90
N MET A 99 -23.76 5.92 -4.65
CA MET A 99 -24.85 5.68 -3.69
C MET A 99 -25.52 6.95 -3.15
N PHE A 100 -24.89 8.13 -3.17
CA PHE A 100 -25.48 9.34 -2.57
C PHE A 100 -25.71 10.49 -3.54
N LEU A 101 -25.07 10.50 -4.71
CA LEU A 101 -25.13 11.63 -5.67
C LEU A 101 -26.57 11.96 -6.11
N HIS A 102 -27.46 10.96 -6.15
CA HIS A 102 -28.84 11.16 -6.57
C HIS A 102 -29.66 12.04 -5.60
N TYR A 103 -29.26 12.12 -4.32
CA TYR A 103 -29.93 12.99 -3.36
C TYR A 103 -29.76 14.49 -3.65
N VAL A 104 -28.80 14.88 -4.49
CA VAL A 104 -28.61 16.28 -4.90
C VAL A 104 -29.82 16.79 -5.68
N TRP A 105 -30.38 15.98 -6.59
CA TRP A 105 -31.54 16.37 -7.39
C TRP A 105 -32.87 15.87 -6.82
N ILE A 106 -32.86 14.79 -6.03
CA ILE A 106 -34.07 14.33 -5.32
C ILE A 106 -34.49 15.34 -4.24
N MET A 107 -33.54 15.94 -3.51
CA MET A 107 -33.83 16.88 -2.43
C MET A 107 -34.76 18.04 -2.84
N PRO A 108 -34.48 18.84 -3.90
CA PRO A 108 -35.37 19.94 -4.26
C PRO A 108 -36.75 19.47 -4.71
N PHE A 109 -36.83 18.38 -5.48
CA PHE A 109 -38.11 17.81 -5.93
C PHE A 109 -38.96 17.34 -4.74
N GLN A 110 -38.35 16.58 -3.82
CA GLN A 110 -38.99 16.06 -2.64
C GLN A 110 -39.42 17.18 -1.68
N THR A 111 -38.60 18.22 -1.52
CA THR A 111 -38.91 19.36 -0.64
C THR A 111 -40.11 20.15 -1.17
N VAL A 112 -40.18 20.40 -2.48
CA VAL A 112 -41.33 21.07 -3.12
C VAL A 112 -42.60 20.24 -2.96
N LEU A 113 -42.53 18.93 -3.23
CA LEU A 113 -43.67 18.01 -3.10
C LEU A 113 -44.18 17.94 -1.65
N LEU A 114 -43.30 17.77 -0.67
CA LEU A 114 -43.69 17.71 0.75
C LEU A 114 -44.21 19.06 1.25
N THR A 115 -43.63 20.17 0.80
CA THR A 115 -44.14 21.51 1.12
C THR A 115 -45.56 21.69 0.58
N TYR A 116 -45.86 21.20 -0.61
CA TYR A 116 -47.21 21.22 -1.18
C TYR A 116 -48.21 20.42 -0.33
N PHE A 117 -47.84 19.20 0.11
CA PHE A 117 -48.70 18.43 1.01
C PHE A 117 -48.92 19.12 2.35
N ILE A 118 -47.86 19.63 2.98
CA ILE A 118 -47.96 20.37 4.25
C ILE A 118 -48.83 21.63 4.09
N TRP A 119 -48.71 22.33 2.96
CA TRP A 119 -49.55 23.48 2.64
C TRP A 119 -51.03 23.11 2.55
N GLN A 120 -51.37 21.94 2.01
CA GLN A 120 -52.77 21.47 1.97
C GLN A 120 -53.34 21.23 3.38
N PHE A 121 -52.53 20.80 4.34
CA PHE A 121 -53.00 20.52 5.71
C PHE A 121 -53.04 21.76 6.62
N VAL A 122 -52.08 22.67 6.48
CA VAL A 122 -51.80 23.75 7.47
C VAL A 122 -51.76 25.15 6.83
N GLY A 123 -51.88 25.25 5.51
CA GLY A 123 -51.85 26.51 4.78
C GLY A 123 -50.53 27.27 4.99
N ILE A 124 -50.63 28.56 5.31
CA ILE A 124 -49.50 29.49 5.41
C ILE A 124 -48.46 29.08 6.47
N SER A 125 -48.86 28.36 7.52
CA SER A 125 -47.93 27.87 8.56
C SER A 125 -46.89 26.89 8.00
N ALA A 126 -47.17 26.24 6.86
CA ALA A 126 -46.22 25.38 6.17
C ALA A 126 -44.93 26.12 5.78
N LEU A 127 -45.06 27.36 5.29
CA LEU A 127 -43.92 28.19 4.88
C LEU A 127 -43.06 28.59 6.08
N VAL A 128 -43.69 28.84 7.24
CA VAL A 128 -42.96 29.14 8.48
C VAL A 128 -42.10 27.94 8.89
N GLY A 129 -42.64 26.72 8.79
CA GLY A 129 -41.89 25.50 9.07
C GLY A 129 -40.75 25.22 8.12
N VAL A 130 -41.02 25.25 6.82
CA VAL A 130 -39.99 25.00 5.80
C VAL A 130 -38.91 26.06 5.87
N GLY A 131 -39.29 27.32 6.09
CA GLY A 131 -38.35 28.43 6.32
C GLY A 131 -37.50 28.24 7.57
N ALA A 132 -38.12 27.85 8.71
CA ALA A 132 -37.42 27.56 9.94
C ALA A 132 -36.44 26.38 9.79
N LEU A 133 -36.86 25.33 9.09
CA LEU A 133 -36.02 24.17 8.80
C LEU A 133 -34.82 24.56 7.93
N PHE A 134 -35.04 25.32 6.86
CA PHE A 134 -33.95 25.81 6.01
C PHE A 134 -32.98 26.73 6.76
N LEU A 135 -33.50 27.64 7.59
CA LEU A 135 -32.72 28.55 8.41
C LEU A 135 -31.95 27.82 9.51
N GLN A 136 -32.50 26.74 10.06
CA GLN A 136 -31.82 25.93 11.06
C GLN A 136 -30.76 25.04 10.41
N THR A 137 -31.05 24.38 9.29
CA THR A 137 -30.13 23.39 8.73
C THR A 137 -28.98 24.03 7.99
N VAL A 138 -29.21 24.97 7.06
CA VAL A 138 -28.17 25.42 6.12
C VAL A 138 -27.04 26.20 6.81
N PRO A 139 -27.29 27.23 7.64
CA PRO A 139 -26.25 27.98 8.32
C PRO A 139 -25.54 27.16 9.40
N VAL A 140 -26.30 26.42 10.21
CA VAL A 140 -25.73 25.61 11.32
C VAL A 140 -24.89 24.48 10.76
N GLN A 141 -25.37 23.74 9.76
CA GLN A 141 -24.60 22.67 9.12
C GLN A 141 -23.41 23.22 8.34
N GLY A 142 -23.56 24.36 7.66
CA GLY A 142 -22.46 25.01 6.95
C GLY A 142 -21.33 25.45 7.89
N TYR A 143 -21.67 26.09 9.01
CA TYR A 143 -20.69 26.53 10.00
C TYR A 143 -20.05 25.36 10.76
N LEU A 144 -20.86 24.45 11.32
CA LEU A 144 -20.36 23.26 12.03
C LEU A 144 -19.58 22.33 11.09
N GLY A 145 -19.96 22.25 9.82
CA GLY A 145 -19.25 21.50 8.78
C GLY A 145 -17.85 22.07 8.52
N LYS A 146 -17.71 23.39 8.38
CA LYS A 146 -16.40 24.05 8.22
C LYS A 146 -15.50 23.80 9.44
N LEU A 147 -16.04 23.94 10.64
CA LEU A 147 -15.27 23.69 11.87
C LEU A 147 -14.85 22.22 11.98
N THR A 148 -15.75 21.30 11.63
CA THR A 148 -15.49 19.85 11.59
C THR A 148 -14.38 19.54 10.58
N SER A 149 -14.40 20.14 9.39
CA SER A 149 -13.35 19.96 8.38
C SER A 149 -11.98 20.42 8.89
N LYS A 150 -11.91 21.57 9.57
CA LYS A 150 -10.66 22.09 10.14
C LYS A 150 -10.08 21.16 11.22
N LEU A 151 -10.94 20.63 12.10
CA LEU A 151 -10.52 19.66 13.11
C LEU A 151 -10.11 18.33 12.49
N ARG A 152 -10.84 17.83 11.48
CA ARG A 152 -10.48 16.60 10.74
C ARG A 152 -9.10 16.69 10.10
N LEU A 153 -8.77 17.81 9.47
CA LEU A 153 -7.42 18.03 8.93
C LEU A 153 -6.35 17.98 10.03
N LYS A 154 -6.62 18.63 11.17
CA LYS A 154 -5.68 18.62 12.30
C LYS A 154 -5.50 17.22 12.90
N VAL A 155 -6.56 16.40 12.95
CA VAL A 155 -6.48 14.98 13.34
C VAL A 155 -5.60 14.23 12.34
N ALA A 156 -5.88 14.35 11.03
CA ALA A 156 -5.12 13.65 10.00
C ALA A 156 -3.61 13.94 10.07
N LEU A 157 -3.21 15.22 10.17
CA LEU A 157 -1.80 15.60 10.28
C LEU A 157 -1.09 14.98 11.51
N ARG A 158 -1.78 14.86 12.65
CA ARG A 158 -1.23 14.25 13.86
C ARG A 158 -1.17 12.73 13.77
N THR A 159 -2.17 12.11 13.15
CA THR A 159 -2.17 10.67 12.89
C THR A 159 -1.04 10.30 11.91
N ASP A 160 -0.82 11.09 10.86
CA ASP A 160 0.26 10.87 9.89
C ASP A 160 1.65 10.93 10.55
N GLU A 161 1.88 11.91 11.44
CA GLU A 161 3.12 12.02 12.23
C GLU A 161 3.37 10.73 13.06
N ARG A 162 2.34 10.24 13.76
CA ARG A 162 2.45 9.00 14.56
C ARG A 162 2.69 7.78 13.69
N VAL A 163 1.96 7.63 12.58
CA VAL A 163 2.10 6.46 11.69
C VAL A 163 3.48 6.45 11.05
N ARG A 164 4.00 7.61 10.64
CA ARG A 164 5.37 7.74 10.14
C ARG A 164 6.41 7.30 11.18
N LEU A 165 6.32 7.82 12.41
CA LEU A 165 7.22 7.41 13.51
C LEU A 165 7.16 5.89 13.75
N MET A 166 5.96 5.32 13.77
CA MET A 166 5.77 3.87 13.93
C MET A 166 6.40 3.07 12.78
N SER A 167 6.26 3.54 11.53
CA SER A 167 6.87 2.90 10.37
C SER A 167 8.39 2.94 10.42
N GLU A 168 8.99 4.07 10.82
CA GLU A 168 10.44 4.20 10.99
C GLU A 168 10.96 3.27 12.11
N ILE A 169 10.22 3.14 13.23
CA ILE A 169 10.55 2.22 14.33
C ILE A 169 10.47 0.75 13.88
N ILE A 170 9.42 0.36 13.16
CA ILE A 170 9.26 -1.02 12.66
C ILE A 170 10.36 -1.36 11.66
N SER A 171 10.67 -0.45 10.75
CA SER A 171 11.76 -0.64 9.79
C SER A 171 13.12 -0.73 10.47
N GLY A 172 13.33 -0.03 11.59
CA GLY A 172 14.56 -0.03 12.38
C GLY A 172 14.57 -1.01 13.56
N ILE A 173 13.62 -1.94 13.64
CA ILE A 173 13.37 -2.71 14.88
C ILE A 173 14.59 -3.52 15.33
N GLN A 174 15.37 -4.07 14.40
CA GLN A 174 16.58 -4.84 14.70
C GLN A 174 17.63 -3.97 15.41
N VAL A 175 17.86 -2.75 14.92
CA VAL A 175 18.82 -1.81 15.50
C VAL A 175 18.34 -1.32 16.86
N ILE A 176 17.04 -1.02 16.99
CA ILE A 176 16.43 -0.58 18.25
C ILE A 176 16.56 -1.67 19.33
N LYS A 177 16.34 -2.93 18.95
CA LYS A 177 16.52 -4.12 19.81
C LYS A 177 17.99 -4.31 20.21
N MET A 178 18.92 -4.12 19.28
CA MET A 178 20.36 -4.22 19.54
C MET A 178 20.84 -3.20 20.59
N TYR A 179 20.29 -1.97 20.56
CA TYR A 179 20.63 -0.90 21.52
C TYR A 179 19.71 -0.81 22.75
N ALA A 180 18.71 -1.70 22.89
CA ALA A 180 17.71 -1.67 23.96
C ALA A 180 16.96 -0.31 24.11
N TRP A 181 16.65 0.31 22.97
CA TRP A 181 16.00 1.63 22.91
C TRP A 181 14.47 1.58 22.92
N GLU A 182 13.84 0.45 23.25
CA GLU A 182 12.39 0.31 23.18
C GLU A 182 11.65 1.28 24.10
N LYS A 183 12.16 1.50 25.33
CA LYS A 183 11.51 2.38 26.31
C LYS A 183 11.51 3.86 25.92
N PRO A 184 12.62 4.44 25.42
CA PRO A 184 12.62 5.78 24.84
C PRO A 184 11.64 5.93 23.66
N PHE A 185 11.64 5.00 22.70
CA PHE A 185 10.75 5.05 21.54
C PHE A 185 9.28 4.87 21.93
N GLU A 186 8.97 4.01 22.91
CA GLU A 186 7.63 3.84 23.49
C GLU A 186 7.10 5.18 24.03
N LYS A 187 7.92 5.92 24.80
CA LYS A 187 7.55 7.23 25.34
C LYS A 187 7.32 8.28 24.25
N MET A 188 8.14 8.26 23.20
CA MET A 188 8.00 9.16 22.05
C MET A 188 6.66 8.94 21.34
N VAL A 189 6.30 7.68 21.08
CA VAL A 189 5.01 7.30 20.47
C VAL A 189 3.84 7.66 21.40
N ALA A 190 3.97 7.45 22.71
CA ALA A 190 2.95 7.81 23.68
C ALA A 190 2.66 9.32 23.71
N LEU A 191 3.70 10.16 23.58
CA LEU A 191 3.56 11.61 23.51
C LEU A 191 2.84 12.04 22.21
N ALA A 192 3.24 11.48 21.06
CA ALA A 192 2.56 11.73 19.79
C ALA A 192 1.08 11.32 19.86
N ARG A 193 0.79 10.15 20.46
CA ARG A 193 -0.59 9.66 20.65
C ARG A 193 -1.41 10.57 21.57
N LYS A 194 -0.80 11.15 22.62
CA LYS A 194 -1.48 12.10 23.51
C LYS A 194 -1.96 13.33 22.74
N HIS A 195 -1.09 13.95 21.93
CA HIS A 195 -1.45 15.09 21.09
C HIS A 195 -2.52 14.76 20.05
N GLU A 196 -2.49 13.55 19.48
CA GLU A 196 -3.54 13.05 18.59
C GLU A 196 -4.89 12.95 19.32
N ILE A 197 -4.91 12.29 20.49
CA ILE A 197 -6.14 12.09 21.28
C ILE A 197 -6.77 13.42 21.72
N ASP A 198 -5.97 14.44 22.07
CA ASP A 198 -6.49 15.75 22.46
C ASP A 198 -7.32 16.40 21.34
N VAL A 199 -6.85 16.31 20.09
CA VAL A 199 -7.58 16.84 18.92
C VAL A 199 -8.76 15.94 18.56
N VAL A 200 -8.59 14.61 18.63
CA VAL A 200 -9.68 13.66 18.40
C VAL A 200 -10.82 13.89 19.40
N LYS A 201 -10.51 14.16 20.66
CA LYS A 201 -11.51 14.48 21.69
C LYS A 201 -12.30 15.74 21.32
N GLN A 202 -11.62 16.82 20.89
CA GLN A 202 -12.29 18.04 20.42
C GLN A 202 -13.19 17.76 19.20
N ALA A 203 -12.71 16.98 18.23
CA ALA A 203 -13.49 16.59 17.05
C ALA A 203 -14.71 15.74 17.42
N SER A 204 -14.57 14.82 18.36
CA SER A 204 -15.65 13.97 18.87
C SER A 204 -16.72 14.77 19.59
N TYR A 205 -16.36 15.76 20.42
CA TYR A 205 -17.34 16.65 21.04
C TYR A 205 -18.12 17.45 20.01
N LEU A 206 -17.43 18.02 19.01
CA LEU A 206 -18.09 18.74 17.93
C LEU A 206 -19.04 17.83 17.13
N ARG A 207 -18.61 16.59 16.85
CA ARG A 207 -19.45 15.59 16.18
C ARG A 207 -20.68 15.22 17.00
N GLY A 208 -20.54 15.11 18.33
CA GLY A 208 -21.66 14.92 19.24
C GLY A 208 -22.67 16.06 19.15
N VAL A 209 -22.19 17.31 19.26
CA VAL A 209 -23.04 18.52 19.11
C VAL A 209 -23.75 18.53 17.75
N TYR A 210 -23.05 18.15 16.67
CA TYR A 210 -23.62 18.06 15.33
C TYR A 210 -24.77 17.04 15.26
N PHE A 211 -24.57 15.81 15.74
CA PHE A 211 -25.64 14.80 15.76
C PHE A 211 -26.81 15.20 16.65
N SER A 212 -26.56 15.80 17.82
CA SER A 212 -27.61 16.28 18.70
C SER A 212 -28.43 17.40 18.06
N ALA A 213 -27.76 18.36 17.39
CA ALA A 213 -28.43 19.44 16.68
C ALA A 213 -29.29 18.92 15.51
N MET A 214 -28.89 17.82 14.87
CA MET A 214 -29.69 17.16 13.85
C MET A 214 -30.98 16.62 14.44
N VAL A 215 -30.92 15.73 15.43
CA VAL A 215 -32.12 15.09 16.02
C VAL A 215 -33.12 16.13 16.53
N PHE A 216 -32.64 17.21 17.15
CA PHE A 216 -33.49 18.27 17.69
C PHE A 216 -34.18 19.13 16.61
N SER A 217 -33.60 19.21 15.40
CA SER A 217 -34.13 20.05 14.32
C SER A 217 -35.52 19.63 13.83
N GLU A 218 -35.83 18.33 13.84
CA GLU A 218 -37.16 17.81 13.49
C GLU A 218 -38.24 18.37 14.43
N ARG A 219 -38.04 18.14 15.73
CA ARG A 219 -39.00 18.47 16.78
C ARG A 219 -39.18 19.99 16.91
N MET A 220 -38.11 20.76 16.73
CA MET A 220 -38.18 22.23 16.68
C MET A 220 -38.97 22.75 15.49
N THR A 221 -38.76 22.16 14.30
CA THR A 221 -39.50 22.56 13.10
C THR A 221 -41.00 22.28 13.28
N LEU A 222 -41.34 21.09 13.78
CA LEU A 222 -42.71 20.73 14.09
C LEU A 222 -43.33 21.68 15.11
N PHE A 223 -42.62 21.97 16.21
CA PHE A 223 -43.08 22.92 17.22
C PHE A 223 -43.37 24.31 16.64
N LEU A 224 -42.45 24.87 15.85
CA LEU A 224 -42.61 26.18 15.22
C LEU A 224 -43.80 26.23 14.25
N THR A 225 -44.07 25.13 13.54
CA THR A 225 -45.22 25.04 12.62
C THR A 225 -46.55 25.02 13.34
N LEU A 226 -46.65 24.20 14.40
CA LEU A 226 -47.85 24.11 15.22
C LEU A 226 -48.11 25.41 15.97
N LEU A 227 -47.05 26.05 16.49
CA LEU A 227 -47.15 27.36 17.13
C LEU A 227 -47.69 28.41 16.16
N ALA A 228 -47.14 28.49 14.94
CA ALA A 228 -47.64 29.41 13.92
C ALA A 228 -49.10 29.13 13.55
N TYR A 229 -49.49 27.85 13.48
CA TYR A 229 -50.85 27.44 13.15
C TYR A 229 -51.88 27.82 14.24
N VAL A 230 -51.51 27.69 15.52
CA VAL A 230 -52.33 28.14 16.65
C VAL A 230 -52.42 29.66 16.71
N LEU A 231 -51.31 30.38 16.48
CA LEU A 231 -51.29 31.84 16.46
C LEU A 231 -52.17 32.43 15.33
N LEU A 232 -52.36 31.69 14.25
CA LEU A 232 -53.30 32.02 13.17
C LEU A 232 -54.77 31.73 13.53
N GLY A 233 -55.06 31.27 14.75
CA GLY A 233 -56.41 31.05 15.27
C GLY A 233 -57.02 29.69 14.91
N ASN A 234 -56.23 28.73 14.40
CA ASN A 234 -56.74 27.42 14.00
C ASN A 234 -56.66 26.38 15.13
N HIS A 235 -57.57 25.40 15.11
CA HIS A 235 -57.57 24.28 16.06
C HIS A 235 -56.67 23.13 15.59
N ILE A 236 -55.85 22.63 16.51
CA ILE A 236 -54.98 21.46 16.31
C ILE A 236 -55.84 20.19 16.37
N THR A 237 -55.61 19.26 15.44
CA THR A 237 -56.14 17.89 15.54
C THR A 237 -54.98 16.88 15.54
N PRO A 238 -55.09 15.74 16.24
CA PRO A 238 -54.05 14.71 16.27
C PRO A 238 -53.63 14.23 14.87
N GLU A 239 -54.58 14.06 13.95
CA GLU A 239 -54.33 13.66 12.56
C GLU A 239 -53.33 14.59 11.84
N LYS A 240 -53.48 15.91 12.04
CA LYS A 240 -52.56 16.91 11.47
C LYS A 240 -51.18 16.80 12.10
N VAL A 241 -51.10 16.68 13.42
CA VAL A 241 -49.82 16.61 14.15
C VAL A 241 -49.00 15.39 13.74
N PHE A 242 -49.61 14.20 13.72
CA PHE A 242 -48.92 12.96 13.33
C PHE A 242 -48.49 12.97 11.86
N SER A 243 -49.33 13.48 10.96
CA SER A 243 -48.99 13.59 9.53
C SER A 243 -47.82 14.57 9.31
N LEU A 244 -47.84 15.72 9.99
CA LEU A 244 -46.75 16.71 9.93
C LEU A 244 -45.44 16.15 10.48
N ALA A 245 -45.48 15.43 11.59
CA ALA A 245 -44.30 14.77 12.15
C ALA A 245 -43.63 13.86 11.12
N GLN A 246 -44.43 13.03 10.43
CA GLN A 246 -43.92 12.12 9.40
C GLN A 246 -43.35 12.87 8.19
N PHE A 247 -44.03 13.91 7.70
CA PHE A 247 -43.54 14.71 6.57
C PHE A 247 -42.23 15.44 6.92
N TYR A 248 -42.13 16.01 8.12
CA TYR A 248 -40.91 16.68 8.58
C TYR A 248 -39.76 15.69 8.81
N ASN A 249 -40.01 14.50 9.35
CA ASN A 249 -38.99 13.47 9.52
C ASN A 249 -38.36 13.04 8.17
N ILE A 250 -39.21 12.77 7.16
CA ILE A 250 -38.75 12.41 5.81
C ILE A 250 -37.98 13.56 5.14
N MET A 251 -38.48 14.80 5.26
CA MET A 251 -37.83 15.98 4.69
C MET A 251 -36.48 16.24 5.35
N GLN A 252 -36.39 16.08 6.67
CA GLN A 252 -35.16 16.24 7.44
C GLN A 252 -34.13 15.16 7.09
N LEU A 253 -34.51 13.89 6.97
CA LEU A 253 -33.58 12.82 6.56
C LEU A 253 -32.89 13.17 5.23
N THR A 254 -33.67 13.64 4.26
CA THR A 254 -33.17 14.00 2.93
C THR A 254 -32.29 15.25 2.96
N MET A 255 -32.74 16.30 3.66
CA MET A 255 -32.09 17.61 3.63
C MET A 255 -30.94 17.75 4.62
N ALA A 256 -31.01 17.10 5.78
CA ALA A 256 -30.00 17.20 6.83
C ALA A 256 -28.95 16.09 6.76
N ILE A 257 -29.29 14.87 6.31
CA ILE A 257 -28.36 13.73 6.33
C ILE A 257 -27.85 13.43 4.92
N PHE A 258 -28.74 13.04 4.01
CA PHE A 258 -28.31 12.53 2.69
C PHE A 258 -27.74 13.63 1.79
N TYR A 259 -28.33 14.83 1.79
CA TYR A 259 -27.83 15.92 0.96
C TYR A 259 -26.41 16.39 1.35
N PRO A 260 -26.09 16.66 2.64
CA PRO A 260 -24.72 16.98 3.01
C PRO A 260 -23.73 15.85 2.75
N GLN A 261 -24.13 14.58 2.93
CA GLN A 261 -23.31 13.42 2.57
C GLN A 261 -23.04 13.35 1.06
N ALA A 262 -24.05 13.60 0.23
CA ALA A 262 -23.90 13.63 -1.22
C ALA A 262 -22.89 14.70 -1.66
N ILE A 263 -22.98 15.91 -1.10
CA ILE A 263 -22.00 16.98 -1.36
C ILE A 263 -20.61 16.61 -0.87
N GLN A 264 -20.51 16.06 0.35
CA GLN A 264 -19.23 15.65 0.92
C GLN A 264 -18.54 14.63 0.02
N PHE A 265 -19.23 13.55 -0.36
CA PHE A 265 -18.67 12.50 -1.20
C PHE A 265 -18.36 13.01 -2.62
N ALA A 266 -19.21 13.84 -3.21
CA ALA A 266 -18.94 14.45 -4.51
C ALA A 266 -17.67 15.34 -4.48
N ALA A 267 -17.47 16.11 -3.40
CA ALA A 267 -16.28 16.92 -3.22
C ALA A 267 -15.02 16.05 -3.06
N GLU A 268 -15.09 14.98 -2.26
CA GLU A 268 -14.00 14.02 -2.07
C GLU A 268 -13.63 13.31 -3.39
N ALA A 269 -14.62 12.85 -4.15
CA ALA A 269 -14.41 12.20 -5.44
C ALA A 269 -13.83 13.14 -6.49
N LYS A 270 -14.23 14.42 -6.51
CA LYS A 270 -13.61 15.40 -7.40
C LYS A 270 -12.10 15.52 -7.16
N VAL A 271 -11.66 15.52 -5.90
CA VAL A 271 -10.24 15.56 -5.54
C VAL A 271 -9.54 14.25 -5.90
N SER A 272 -10.20 13.10 -5.73
CA SER A 272 -9.68 11.79 -6.12
C SER A 272 -9.53 11.64 -7.64
N ILE A 273 -10.53 12.09 -8.42
CA ILE A 273 -10.46 12.15 -9.90
C ILE A 273 -9.27 13.00 -10.33
N LYS A 274 -9.10 14.19 -9.74
CA LYS A 274 -7.97 15.07 -10.09
C LYS A 274 -6.62 14.39 -9.82
N ARG A 275 -6.46 13.73 -8.67
CA ARG A 275 -5.23 13.01 -8.33
C ARG A 275 -4.96 11.82 -9.26
N LEU A 276 -6.02 11.09 -9.64
CA LEU A 276 -5.91 10.01 -10.63
C LEU A 276 -5.56 10.57 -12.02
N GLU A 277 -6.15 11.69 -12.45
CA GLU A 277 -5.80 12.37 -13.70
C GLU A 277 -4.34 12.83 -13.68
N ASP A 278 -3.92 13.52 -12.61
CA ASP A 278 -2.54 14.00 -12.45
C ASP A 278 -1.56 12.82 -12.53
N PHE A 279 -1.84 11.71 -11.82
CA PHE A 279 -1.04 10.49 -11.82
C PHE A 279 -0.98 9.81 -13.19
N LEU A 280 -2.12 9.59 -13.84
CA LEU A 280 -2.18 8.98 -15.17
C LEU A 280 -1.56 9.87 -16.25
N SER A 281 -1.33 11.15 -15.96
CA SER A 281 -0.75 12.12 -16.89
C SER A 281 0.75 12.32 -16.73
N LEU A 282 1.40 11.49 -15.89
CA LEU A 282 2.86 11.50 -15.73
C LEU A 282 3.55 10.98 -16.98
N GLU A 283 4.87 11.19 -17.05
CA GLU A 283 5.66 10.84 -18.22
C GLU A 283 5.96 9.34 -18.26
N GLU A 284 5.60 8.71 -19.38
CA GLU A 284 5.92 7.30 -19.65
C GLU A 284 7.30 7.19 -20.32
N THR A 285 8.11 6.21 -19.91
CA THR A 285 9.26 5.77 -20.70
C THR A 285 8.74 5.16 -22.00
N VAL A 286 8.96 5.88 -23.11
CA VAL A 286 8.64 5.35 -24.42
C VAL A 286 9.59 4.18 -24.67
N ALA A 287 9.05 2.96 -24.66
CA ALA A 287 9.71 1.82 -25.26
C ALA A 287 9.81 2.07 -26.77
N VAL A 288 10.78 2.89 -27.20
CA VAL A 288 11.13 3.06 -28.60
C VAL A 288 11.71 1.72 -29.05
N THR A 289 10.82 0.86 -29.51
CA THR A 289 11.16 -0.35 -30.26
C THR A 289 11.50 0.11 -31.68
N GLU A 290 12.57 0.91 -31.82
CA GLU A 290 13.28 0.90 -33.09
C GLU A 290 13.95 -0.46 -33.17
N ARG A 291 13.20 -1.42 -33.72
CA ARG A 291 13.77 -2.64 -34.29
C ARG A 291 14.56 -2.21 -35.51
N THR A 292 15.74 -1.63 -35.31
CA THR A 292 16.73 -1.53 -36.38
C THR A 292 17.17 -2.95 -36.70
N GLY A 293 16.56 -3.51 -37.75
CA GLY A 293 17.02 -4.76 -38.34
C GLY A 293 18.51 -4.64 -38.63
N ASN A 294 19.29 -5.59 -38.10
CA ASN A 294 20.76 -5.60 -37.98
C ASN A 294 21.36 -4.90 -36.75
N SER A 295 20.86 -5.21 -35.54
CA SER A 295 21.65 -4.95 -34.33
C SER A 295 22.88 -5.85 -34.33
N LYS A 296 24.08 -5.26 -34.50
CA LYS A 296 25.34 -5.93 -34.17
C LYS A 296 25.22 -6.50 -32.76
N LEU A 297 25.49 -7.78 -32.59
CA LEU A 297 25.62 -8.42 -31.27
C LEU A 297 26.67 -7.59 -30.49
N GLY A 298 26.28 -6.92 -29.40
CA GLY A 298 27.17 -6.03 -28.64
C GLY A 298 26.49 -4.75 -28.14
N ILE A 299 27.28 -3.91 -27.46
CA ILE A 299 26.84 -2.59 -26.97
C ILE A 299 27.76 -1.52 -27.58
N THR A 300 27.17 -0.48 -28.17
CA THR A 300 27.90 0.72 -28.60
C THR A 300 27.23 1.96 -28.02
N ILE A 301 28.03 2.75 -27.31
CA ILE A 301 27.68 4.02 -26.67
C ILE A 301 28.55 5.08 -27.33
N SER A 302 27.93 6.11 -27.90
CA SER A 302 28.65 7.20 -28.58
C SER A 302 28.20 8.58 -28.10
N GLY A 303 29.13 9.28 -27.44
CA GLY A 303 28.98 10.66 -26.99
C GLY A 303 27.84 10.88 -26.00
N VAL A 304 27.60 9.90 -25.11
CA VAL A 304 26.42 9.92 -24.23
C VAL A 304 26.62 10.85 -23.05
N SER A 305 25.69 11.80 -22.90
CA SER A 305 25.50 12.59 -21.67
C SER A 305 24.10 12.38 -21.13
N ALA A 306 24.00 12.08 -19.83
CA ALA A 306 22.74 11.74 -19.18
C ALA A 306 22.68 12.23 -17.73
N SER A 307 21.46 12.55 -17.27
CA SER A 307 21.19 12.99 -15.91
C SER A 307 19.81 12.50 -15.46
N TRP A 308 19.69 12.22 -14.16
CA TRP A 308 18.43 11.81 -13.52
C TRP A 308 17.44 12.97 -13.38
N GLU A 309 17.93 14.21 -13.32
CA GLU A 309 17.11 15.41 -13.23
C GLU A 309 17.24 16.25 -14.50
N ALA A 310 16.12 16.71 -15.04
CA ALA A 310 16.11 17.52 -16.26
C ALA A 310 16.91 18.85 -16.14
N ASN A 311 17.07 19.36 -14.91
CA ASN A 311 17.71 20.63 -14.61
C ASN A 311 18.98 20.47 -13.74
N SER A 312 19.67 19.34 -13.81
CA SER A 312 20.91 19.16 -13.03
C SER A 312 22.01 20.11 -13.51
N ILE A 313 22.73 20.73 -12.58
CA ILE A 313 23.89 21.60 -12.86
C ILE A 313 25.06 20.79 -13.46
N THR A 314 25.18 19.51 -13.08
CA THR A 314 26.22 18.60 -13.54
C THR A 314 25.58 17.32 -14.07
N ASP A 315 25.97 16.91 -15.27
CA ASP A 315 25.55 15.63 -15.83
C ASP A 315 26.11 14.48 -14.97
N THR A 316 25.29 13.46 -14.71
CA THR A 316 25.73 12.25 -14.01
C THR A 316 26.71 11.46 -14.87
N LEU A 317 26.45 11.41 -16.18
CA LEU A 317 27.33 10.81 -17.18
C LEU A 317 27.67 11.90 -18.20
N SER A 318 28.96 12.12 -18.48
CA SER A 318 29.40 13.14 -19.44
C SER A 318 30.24 12.53 -20.56
N GLN A 319 29.76 12.69 -21.80
CA GLN A 319 30.47 12.33 -23.05
C GLN A 319 31.08 10.91 -23.08
N ILE A 320 30.34 9.91 -22.62
CA ILE A 320 30.82 8.53 -22.54
C ILE A 320 30.83 7.89 -23.93
N ASN A 321 31.95 7.23 -24.27
CA ASN A 321 32.11 6.40 -25.45
C ASN A 321 32.55 5.00 -25.01
N LEU A 322 31.78 3.96 -25.38
CA LEU A 322 32.07 2.58 -25.00
C LEU A 322 31.64 1.64 -26.14
N ASN A 323 32.47 0.66 -26.47
CA ASN A 323 32.13 -0.38 -27.43
C ASN A 323 32.51 -1.75 -26.87
N VAL A 324 31.52 -2.62 -26.66
CA VAL A 324 31.69 -3.97 -26.11
C VAL A 324 31.23 -4.98 -27.15
N GLN A 325 32.16 -5.81 -27.63
CA GLN A 325 31.89 -6.88 -28.58
C GLN A 325 31.37 -8.15 -27.87
N PRO A 326 30.72 -9.08 -28.60
CA PRO A 326 30.32 -10.37 -28.05
C PRO A 326 31.53 -11.14 -27.54
N GLY A 327 31.35 -11.84 -26.42
CA GLY A 327 32.41 -12.59 -25.75
C GLY A 327 33.39 -11.73 -24.94
N GLN A 328 33.31 -10.41 -24.98
CA GLN A 328 34.14 -9.55 -24.15
C GLN A 328 33.54 -9.34 -22.75
N LEU A 329 34.40 -9.36 -21.74
CA LEU A 329 34.10 -8.93 -20.37
C LEU A 329 34.65 -7.51 -20.19
N CYS A 330 33.75 -6.55 -19.99
CA CYS A 330 34.09 -5.17 -19.64
C CYS A 330 33.87 -4.98 -18.14
N VAL A 331 34.88 -4.50 -17.43
CA VAL A 331 34.80 -4.21 -16.00
C VAL A 331 34.85 -2.70 -15.79
N VAL A 332 33.83 -2.15 -15.13
CA VAL A 332 33.71 -0.73 -14.81
C VAL A 332 34.04 -0.55 -13.33
N ILE A 333 35.20 0.04 -13.06
CA ILE A 333 35.70 0.33 -11.71
C ILE A 333 35.61 1.83 -11.41
N GLY A 334 35.47 2.15 -10.12
CA GLY A 334 35.56 3.51 -9.63
C GLY A 334 34.96 3.68 -8.23
N PRO A 335 35.11 4.86 -7.61
CA PRO A 335 34.65 5.11 -6.25
C PRO A 335 33.12 5.07 -6.13
N VAL A 336 32.63 5.02 -4.89
CA VAL A 336 31.19 5.14 -4.58
C VAL A 336 30.67 6.47 -5.14
N GLY A 337 29.55 6.44 -5.85
CA GLY A 337 28.97 7.64 -6.47
C GLY A 337 29.53 8.03 -7.85
N ALA A 338 30.48 7.28 -8.41
CA ALA A 338 31.05 7.57 -9.75
C ALA A 338 30.10 7.38 -10.95
N GLY A 339 28.82 7.02 -10.73
CA GLY A 339 27.85 6.82 -11.81
C GLY A 339 27.87 5.44 -12.48
N LYS A 340 28.52 4.43 -11.89
CA LYS A 340 28.59 3.05 -12.43
C LYS A 340 27.20 2.44 -12.67
N SER A 341 26.35 2.44 -11.65
CA SER A 341 24.98 1.94 -11.77
C SER A 341 24.16 2.81 -12.72
N SER A 342 24.39 4.14 -12.76
CA SER A 342 23.76 5.04 -13.73
C SER A 342 24.10 4.69 -15.18
N LEU A 343 25.34 4.27 -15.47
CA LEU A 343 25.75 3.78 -16.78
C LEU A 343 24.97 2.52 -17.18
N LEU A 344 24.82 1.56 -16.27
CA LEU A 344 24.02 0.35 -16.51
C LEU A 344 22.54 0.68 -16.75
N GLN A 345 21.99 1.62 -15.96
CA GLN A 345 20.61 2.11 -16.13
C GLN A 345 20.41 2.86 -17.47
N ALA A 346 21.43 3.56 -17.97
CA ALA A 346 21.40 4.17 -19.31
C ALA A 346 21.33 3.11 -20.41
N ILE A 347 22.07 2.01 -20.29
CA ILE A 347 22.03 0.89 -21.25
C ILE A 347 20.65 0.21 -21.24
N LEU A 348 20.03 0.08 -20.06
CA LEU A 348 18.66 -0.42 -19.91
C LEU A 348 17.58 0.56 -20.42
N LYS A 349 17.97 1.77 -20.83
CA LYS A 349 17.07 2.88 -21.23
C LYS A 349 16.15 3.37 -20.10
N GLU A 350 16.56 3.15 -18.85
CA GLU A 350 15.86 3.63 -17.64
C GLU A 350 16.31 5.05 -17.26
N LEU A 351 17.54 5.43 -17.63
CA LEU A 351 18.07 6.79 -17.50
C LEU A 351 17.88 7.54 -18.84
N PRO A 352 17.10 8.63 -18.89
CA PRO A 352 16.92 9.41 -20.11
C PRO A 352 18.23 10.06 -20.56
N LEU A 353 18.44 10.09 -21.88
CA LEU A 353 19.63 10.66 -22.51
C LEU A 353 19.37 12.10 -22.94
N TYR A 354 20.31 13.01 -22.67
CA TYR A 354 20.26 14.38 -23.18
C TYR A 354 20.96 14.50 -24.54
N LYS A 355 22.11 13.83 -24.69
CA LYS A 355 22.91 13.79 -25.91
C LYS A 355 23.50 12.39 -26.13
N GLY A 356 23.79 12.07 -27.38
CA GLY A 356 24.40 10.80 -27.78
C GLY A 356 23.39 9.70 -28.08
N THR A 357 23.90 8.53 -28.45
CA THR A 357 23.09 7.37 -28.82
C THR A 357 23.64 6.10 -28.18
N ILE A 358 22.72 5.24 -27.71
CA ILE A 358 23.03 3.90 -27.20
C ILE A 358 22.37 2.88 -28.11
N THR A 359 23.17 1.99 -28.68
CA THR A 359 22.70 0.80 -29.41
C THR A 359 23.11 -0.44 -28.64
N ALA A 360 22.14 -1.24 -28.20
CA ALA A 360 22.35 -2.50 -27.49
C ALA A 360 21.52 -3.61 -28.13
N SER A 361 21.90 -4.88 -27.93
CA SER A 361 21.10 -6.04 -28.35
C SER A 361 19.71 -6.01 -27.72
N SER A 362 18.73 -6.66 -28.36
CA SER A 362 17.34 -6.73 -27.89
C SER A 362 17.18 -7.54 -26.60
N GLU A 363 18.07 -8.50 -26.35
CA GLU A 363 18.01 -9.38 -25.18
C GLU A 363 19.11 -9.01 -24.18
N VAL A 364 18.69 -8.36 -23.09
CA VAL A 364 19.57 -7.92 -22.00
C VAL A 364 19.12 -8.56 -20.69
N SER A 365 20.03 -9.20 -19.96
CA SER A 365 19.85 -9.62 -18.57
C SER A 365 20.52 -8.63 -17.63
N TYR A 366 19.85 -8.31 -16.52
CA TYR A 366 20.37 -7.41 -15.49
C TYR A 366 20.34 -8.09 -14.12
N ALA A 367 21.48 -8.06 -13.41
CA ALA A 367 21.58 -8.38 -12.00
C ALA A 367 21.83 -7.08 -11.23
N SER A 368 20.85 -6.68 -10.42
CA SER A 368 20.87 -5.44 -9.63
C SER A 368 21.80 -5.51 -8.41
N GLN A 369 22.35 -4.35 -8.04
CA GLN A 369 23.16 -4.17 -6.82
C GLN A 369 22.39 -4.51 -5.55
N GLU A 370 21.12 -4.10 -5.47
CA GLU A 370 20.20 -4.53 -4.44
C GLU A 370 19.34 -5.67 -4.99
N PRO A 371 19.55 -6.93 -4.56
CA PRO A 371 18.77 -8.07 -5.01
C PRO A 371 17.29 -7.92 -4.64
N TRP A 372 16.40 -8.01 -5.63
CA TRP A 372 14.96 -8.03 -5.40
C TRP A 372 14.39 -9.44 -5.60
N LEU A 373 13.75 -9.99 -4.56
CA LEU A 373 13.05 -11.28 -4.60
C LEU A 373 11.55 -11.03 -4.36
N PHE A 374 10.71 -11.69 -5.15
CA PHE A 374 9.26 -11.64 -4.97
C PHE A 374 8.80 -12.81 -4.10
N VAL A 375 7.61 -12.68 -3.50
CA VAL A 375 7.02 -13.70 -2.62
C VAL A 375 6.74 -14.96 -3.44
N GLY A 376 7.35 -16.07 -3.04
CA GLY A 376 7.26 -17.35 -3.74
C GLY A 376 8.47 -18.22 -3.47
N THR A 377 8.58 -19.33 -4.19
CA THR A 377 9.71 -20.26 -4.00
C THR A 377 11.02 -19.70 -4.55
N VAL A 378 12.16 -20.16 -4.02
CA VAL A 378 13.48 -19.84 -4.60
C VAL A 378 13.55 -20.25 -6.07
N ARG A 379 13.01 -21.43 -6.41
CA ARG A 379 12.89 -21.91 -7.80
C ARG A 379 12.13 -20.94 -8.68
N GLN A 380 10.94 -20.48 -8.28
CA GLN A 380 10.16 -19.50 -9.05
C GLN A 380 10.91 -18.19 -9.22
N ASN A 381 11.65 -17.75 -8.19
CA ASN A 381 12.49 -16.56 -8.27
C ASN A 381 13.62 -16.70 -9.30
N ILE A 382 14.22 -17.89 -9.46
CA ILE A 382 15.27 -18.15 -10.47
C ILE A 382 14.65 -18.28 -11.87
N LEU A 383 13.54 -19.00 -12.01
CA LEU A 383 12.87 -19.22 -13.29
C LEU A 383 12.26 -17.95 -13.87
N PHE A 384 11.68 -17.09 -13.02
CA PHE A 384 11.12 -15.79 -13.40
C PHE A 384 10.19 -15.84 -14.62
N GLY A 385 9.26 -16.81 -14.63
CA GLY A 385 8.29 -17.02 -15.72
C GLY A 385 8.79 -17.86 -16.90
N GLN A 386 10.07 -18.27 -16.92
CA GLN A 386 10.62 -19.20 -17.91
C GLN A 386 10.25 -20.67 -17.60
N PRO A 387 10.15 -21.53 -18.61
CA PRO A 387 9.85 -22.95 -18.41
C PRO A 387 10.98 -23.66 -17.65
N TYR A 388 10.64 -24.59 -16.77
CA TYR A 388 11.61 -25.34 -15.99
C TYR A 388 12.35 -26.37 -16.85
N ASN A 389 13.61 -26.09 -17.18
CA ASN A 389 14.53 -27.06 -17.77
C ASN A 389 15.50 -27.61 -16.70
N PRO A 390 15.42 -28.90 -16.33
CA PRO A 390 16.19 -29.47 -15.22
C PRO A 390 17.70 -29.47 -15.48
N LYS A 391 18.15 -29.71 -16.73
CA LYS A 391 19.58 -29.74 -17.06
C LYS A 391 20.20 -28.36 -16.86
N ARG A 392 19.58 -27.35 -17.46
CA ARG A 392 20.03 -25.95 -17.36
C ARG A 392 19.93 -25.43 -15.93
N TYR A 393 18.84 -25.73 -15.24
CA TYR A 393 18.63 -25.27 -13.87
C TYR A 393 19.73 -25.81 -12.94
N ASN A 394 20.02 -27.11 -13.01
CA ASN A 394 21.08 -27.72 -12.21
C ASN A 394 22.47 -27.16 -12.55
N GLU A 395 22.71 -26.85 -13.82
CA GLU A 395 23.93 -26.18 -14.25
C GLU A 395 24.05 -24.79 -13.62
N VAL A 396 23.05 -23.92 -13.81
CA VAL A 396 23.02 -22.56 -13.24
C VAL A 396 23.18 -22.58 -11.71
N VAL A 397 22.48 -23.48 -11.02
CA VAL A 397 22.59 -23.65 -9.55
C VAL A 397 24.01 -24.05 -9.13
N LYS A 398 24.68 -24.90 -9.91
CA LYS A 398 26.08 -25.27 -9.68
C LYS A 398 27.00 -24.07 -9.90
N VAL A 399 26.88 -23.38 -11.03
CA VAL A 399 27.80 -22.28 -11.37
C VAL A 399 27.63 -21.08 -10.42
N CYS A 400 26.39 -20.83 -9.97
CA CYS A 400 26.09 -19.79 -8.98
C CYS A 400 26.35 -20.22 -7.53
N ALA A 401 26.96 -21.38 -7.28
CA ALA A 401 27.31 -21.89 -5.96
C ALA A 401 26.13 -22.00 -4.96
N LEU A 402 24.90 -22.22 -5.45
CA LEU A 402 23.68 -22.30 -4.63
C LEU A 402 23.41 -23.71 -4.06
N LYS A 403 24.15 -24.73 -4.50
CA LYS A 403 23.90 -26.13 -4.11
C LYS A 403 23.94 -26.33 -2.58
N ARG A 404 24.93 -25.76 -1.91
CA ARG A 404 25.06 -25.84 -0.43
C ARG A 404 23.93 -25.09 0.28
N ASP A 405 23.48 -23.97 -0.27
CA ASP A 405 22.36 -23.22 0.30
C ASP A 405 21.09 -24.07 0.26
N PHE A 406 20.84 -24.79 -0.82
CA PHE A 406 19.66 -25.66 -0.95
C PHE A 406 19.73 -26.87 -0.02
N GLU A 407 20.91 -27.41 0.29
CA GLU A 407 21.06 -28.47 1.29
C GLU A 407 20.73 -27.99 2.71
N LEU A 408 20.94 -26.70 2.99
CA LEU A 408 20.64 -26.09 4.29
C LEU A 408 19.19 -25.62 4.43
N PHE A 409 18.49 -25.41 3.31
CA PHE A 409 17.10 -25.00 3.31
C PHE A 409 16.18 -26.18 3.65
N ALA A 410 15.19 -25.96 4.52
CA ALA A 410 14.26 -27.00 4.97
C ALA A 410 13.57 -27.76 3.81
N ASN A 411 13.16 -27.04 2.76
CA ASN A 411 12.50 -27.61 1.58
C ASN A 411 13.35 -27.44 0.31
N GLY A 412 14.68 -27.29 0.44
CA GLY A 412 15.56 -27.05 -0.68
C GLY A 412 15.16 -25.83 -1.52
N ASP A 413 15.11 -25.99 -2.84
CA ASP A 413 14.77 -24.91 -3.77
C ASP A 413 13.27 -24.55 -3.82
N LYS A 414 12.40 -25.38 -3.20
CA LYS A 414 10.98 -25.09 -3.00
C LYS A 414 10.71 -24.24 -1.75
N THR A 415 11.74 -23.86 -1.01
CA THR A 415 11.59 -23.01 0.18
C THR A 415 10.96 -21.67 -0.19
N ILE A 416 9.94 -21.28 0.56
CA ILE A 416 9.19 -20.03 0.35
C ILE A 416 10.03 -18.86 0.87
N VAL A 417 10.20 -17.86 0.02
CA VAL A 417 10.87 -16.61 0.34
C VAL A 417 9.80 -15.55 0.57
N GLY A 418 9.75 -14.99 1.79
CA GLY A 418 8.82 -13.91 2.13
C GLY A 418 9.16 -12.58 1.46
N GLU A 419 8.38 -11.53 1.74
CA GLU A 419 8.57 -10.21 1.13
C GLU A 419 10.03 -9.71 1.29
N ARG A 420 10.67 -9.34 0.17
CA ARG A 420 12.08 -8.89 0.08
C ARG A 420 13.13 -9.91 0.57
N GLY A 421 12.74 -11.17 0.82
CA GLY A 421 13.66 -12.23 1.24
C GLY A 421 14.40 -11.92 2.54
N VAL A 422 13.70 -11.36 3.55
CA VAL A 422 14.29 -11.06 4.87
C VAL A 422 14.82 -12.32 5.58
N SER A 423 14.27 -13.49 5.26
CA SER A 423 14.73 -14.78 5.79
C SER A 423 16.09 -15.25 5.24
N LEU A 424 16.59 -14.63 4.16
CA LEU A 424 17.83 -15.02 3.48
C LEU A 424 18.98 -14.05 3.80
N SER A 425 20.20 -14.58 3.82
CA SER A 425 21.41 -13.76 3.97
C SER A 425 21.64 -12.88 2.73
N GLY A 426 22.39 -11.77 2.90
CA GLY A 426 22.73 -10.87 1.79
C GLY A 426 23.41 -11.60 0.62
N GLY A 427 24.37 -12.47 0.93
CA GLY A 427 25.06 -13.30 -0.07
C GLY A 427 24.15 -14.30 -0.78
N GLN A 428 23.19 -14.91 -0.07
CA GLN A 428 22.19 -15.80 -0.68
C GLN A 428 21.28 -15.04 -1.65
N ARG A 429 20.78 -13.87 -1.25
CA ARG A 429 19.97 -13.03 -2.14
C ARG A 429 20.73 -12.61 -3.39
N ALA A 430 22.00 -12.23 -3.24
CA ALA A 430 22.87 -11.89 -4.37
C ALA A 430 23.04 -13.06 -5.35
N ARG A 431 23.33 -14.27 -4.84
CA ARG A 431 23.47 -15.47 -5.67
C ARG A 431 22.17 -15.85 -6.40
N ILE A 432 21.01 -15.75 -5.74
CA ILE A 432 19.70 -16.01 -6.37
C ILE A 432 19.41 -14.99 -7.47
N ASN A 433 19.71 -13.71 -7.25
CA ASN A 433 19.54 -12.65 -8.26
C ASN A 433 20.45 -12.88 -9.48
N LEU A 434 21.71 -13.29 -9.24
CA LEU A 434 22.63 -13.66 -10.30
C LEU A 434 22.13 -14.89 -11.07
N ALA A 435 21.69 -15.94 -10.37
CA ALA A 435 21.13 -17.13 -10.99
C ALA A 435 19.91 -16.82 -11.87
N ARG A 436 19.03 -15.91 -11.44
CA ARG A 436 17.91 -15.40 -12.24
C ARG A 436 18.38 -14.75 -13.55
N ALA A 437 19.37 -13.87 -13.47
CA ALA A 437 19.90 -13.20 -14.66
C ALA A 437 20.54 -14.20 -15.65
N VAL A 438 21.28 -15.18 -15.13
CA VAL A 438 21.96 -16.24 -15.90
C VAL A 438 20.96 -17.20 -16.55
N TYR A 439 19.88 -17.56 -15.86
CA TYR A 439 18.89 -18.53 -16.35
C TYR A 439 18.17 -18.06 -17.63
N ARG A 440 17.83 -16.76 -17.71
CA ARG A 440 17.02 -16.16 -18.78
C ARG A 440 17.59 -16.30 -20.21
N GLU A 441 18.89 -16.55 -20.34
CA GLU A 441 19.64 -16.55 -21.62
C GLU A 441 19.51 -15.23 -22.41
N SER A 442 20.57 -14.44 -22.43
CA SER A 442 20.60 -13.18 -23.16
C SER A 442 21.91 -13.00 -23.90
N ASP A 443 21.97 -12.01 -24.79
CA ASP A 443 23.21 -11.66 -25.50
C ASP A 443 24.13 -10.80 -24.65
N VAL A 444 23.51 -9.99 -23.79
CA VAL A 444 24.16 -8.97 -22.98
C VAL A 444 23.81 -9.18 -21.52
N TYR A 445 24.84 -9.31 -20.68
CA TYR A 445 24.71 -9.40 -19.24
C TYR A 445 25.25 -8.14 -18.57
N LEU A 446 24.38 -7.46 -17.82
CA LEU A 446 24.69 -6.30 -17.01
C LEU A 446 24.70 -6.72 -15.54
N LEU A 447 25.86 -6.69 -14.90
CA LEU A 447 26.06 -7.14 -13.53
C LEU A 447 26.50 -5.97 -12.65
N ASP A 448 25.63 -5.52 -11.77
CA ASP A 448 25.86 -4.36 -10.89
C ASP A 448 26.30 -4.87 -9.51
N ASP A 449 27.61 -4.94 -9.29
CA ASP A 449 28.24 -5.36 -8.02
C ASP A 449 27.72 -6.67 -7.39
N PRO A 450 27.65 -7.79 -8.14
CA PRO A 450 27.10 -9.06 -7.65
C PRO A 450 27.99 -9.77 -6.62
N LEU A 451 29.21 -9.29 -6.36
CA LEU A 451 30.22 -9.95 -5.51
C LEU A 451 30.38 -9.30 -4.14
N SER A 452 29.75 -8.14 -3.88
CA SER A 452 29.93 -7.35 -2.65
C SER A 452 29.49 -8.06 -1.36
N ALA A 453 28.44 -8.88 -1.42
CA ALA A 453 27.83 -9.51 -0.25
C ALA A 453 28.26 -10.97 -0.03
N VAL A 454 29.22 -11.48 -0.81
CA VAL A 454 29.65 -12.88 -0.76
C VAL A 454 31.09 -13.00 -0.26
N ASP A 455 31.38 -14.10 0.44
CA ASP A 455 32.73 -14.39 0.90
C ASP A 455 33.69 -14.56 -0.27
N THR A 456 34.95 -14.20 -0.02
CA THR A 456 36.11 -14.31 -0.90
C THR A 456 36.14 -15.58 -1.76
N HIS A 457 36.01 -16.76 -1.13
CA HIS A 457 36.05 -18.05 -1.82
C HIS A 457 34.85 -18.25 -2.76
N VAL A 458 33.66 -17.83 -2.32
CA VAL A 458 32.44 -17.91 -3.13
C VAL A 458 32.51 -16.91 -4.27
N GLY A 459 33.01 -15.70 -4.02
CA GLY A 459 33.23 -14.67 -5.04
C GLY A 459 34.19 -15.15 -6.13
N LYS A 460 35.31 -15.80 -5.76
CA LYS A 460 36.24 -16.41 -6.72
C LYS A 460 35.55 -17.46 -7.59
N HIS A 461 34.80 -18.39 -6.98
CA HIS A 461 34.05 -19.40 -7.72
C HIS A 461 33.03 -18.76 -8.68
N LEU A 462 32.28 -17.75 -8.25
CA LEU A 462 31.32 -17.04 -9.12
C LEU A 462 32.03 -16.34 -10.28
N PHE A 463 33.19 -15.73 -10.04
CA PHE A 463 33.93 -15.04 -11.08
C PHE A 463 34.52 -15.99 -12.13
N GLU A 464 35.16 -17.08 -11.70
CA GLU A 464 35.82 -18.05 -12.59
C GLU A 464 34.81 -18.93 -13.32
N GLU A 465 33.93 -19.60 -12.59
CA GLU A 465 32.99 -20.57 -13.16
C GLU A 465 31.81 -19.88 -13.85
N CYS A 466 31.20 -18.86 -13.23
CA CYS A 466 29.97 -18.25 -13.77
C CYS A 466 30.27 -17.10 -14.74
N ILE A 467 30.99 -16.07 -14.28
CA ILE A 467 31.19 -14.85 -15.08
C ILE A 467 32.15 -15.12 -16.24
N THR A 468 33.27 -15.81 -16.00
CA THR A 468 34.33 -16.00 -17.00
C THR A 468 34.07 -17.20 -17.90
N SER A 469 33.82 -18.39 -17.32
CA SER A 469 33.67 -19.64 -18.05
C SER A 469 32.27 -19.80 -18.68
N TYR A 470 31.21 -19.86 -17.87
CA TYR A 470 29.84 -20.13 -18.35
C TYR A 470 29.31 -19.05 -19.30
N LEU A 471 29.60 -17.77 -19.01
CA LEU A 471 29.17 -16.65 -19.85
C LEU A 471 30.23 -16.21 -20.90
N SER A 472 31.24 -17.03 -21.16
CA SER A 472 32.39 -16.72 -22.06
C SER A 472 32.00 -16.20 -23.45
N GLY A 473 30.96 -16.75 -24.06
CA GLY A 473 30.50 -16.37 -25.40
C GLY A 473 29.62 -15.11 -25.48
N LYS A 474 29.32 -14.47 -24.35
CA LYS A 474 28.33 -13.37 -24.25
C LYS A 474 29.01 -12.03 -23.92
N ALA A 475 28.37 -10.93 -24.30
CA ALA A 475 28.84 -9.60 -23.93
C ALA A 475 28.50 -9.34 -22.46
N ARG A 476 29.50 -8.97 -21.65
CA ARG A 476 29.35 -8.83 -20.20
C ARG A 476 29.86 -7.47 -19.75
N ILE A 477 29.08 -6.77 -18.94
CA ILE A 477 29.51 -5.55 -18.24
C ILE A 477 29.35 -5.78 -16.75
N LEU A 478 30.45 -5.67 -16.01
CA LEU A 478 30.51 -5.84 -14.56
C LEU A 478 30.89 -4.51 -13.91
N GLY A 479 29.99 -3.93 -13.12
CA GLY A 479 30.28 -2.76 -12.28
C GLY A 479 30.84 -3.19 -10.93
N LEU A 480 31.99 -2.65 -10.52
CA LEU A 480 32.61 -2.90 -9.22
C LEU A 480 32.94 -1.58 -8.51
N ILE A 481 32.77 -1.56 -7.19
CA ILE A 481 33.22 -0.46 -6.36
C ILE A 481 34.70 -0.66 -6.06
N GLU A 482 35.53 0.32 -6.39
CA GLU A 482 36.93 0.34 -6.01
C GLU A 482 37.05 0.73 -4.52
N VAL A 483 37.73 -0.12 -3.74
CA VAL A 483 38.30 0.29 -2.44
C VAL A 483 39.63 0.97 -2.77
N GLN A 484 39.81 2.21 -2.28
CA GLN A 484 40.92 3.11 -2.62
C GLN A 484 42.30 2.41 -2.75
N GLY A 485 42.88 2.46 -3.95
CA GLY A 485 44.28 2.12 -4.25
C GLY A 485 44.78 2.92 -5.47
N THR A 486 46.08 3.22 -5.57
CA THR A 486 46.61 4.18 -6.56
C THR A 486 47.00 3.48 -7.89
N TYR A 487 46.69 4.09 -9.04
CA TYR A 487 46.91 3.58 -10.41
C TYR A 487 48.32 3.01 -10.67
N THR A 488 49.35 3.55 -10.00
CA THR A 488 50.75 3.13 -10.15
C THR A 488 51.07 1.79 -9.47
N GLU A 489 50.31 1.37 -8.46
CA GLU A 489 50.51 0.09 -7.77
C GLU A 489 49.96 -1.07 -8.60
N LEU A 490 48.85 -0.88 -9.33
CA LEU A 490 48.19 -1.90 -10.17
C LEU A 490 48.97 -2.26 -11.45
N THR A 491 49.75 -1.33 -12.02
CA THR A 491 50.59 -1.63 -13.19
C THR A 491 51.94 -2.24 -12.84
N ALA A 492 52.46 -1.98 -11.63
CA ALA A 492 53.72 -2.55 -11.16
C ALA A 492 53.57 -3.99 -10.64
N SER A 493 52.33 -4.44 -10.49
CA SER A 493 52.00 -5.70 -9.87
C SER A 493 51.13 -6.49 -10.85
N ASN A 494 51.69 -7.55 -11.42
CA ASN A 494 50.93 -8.64 -12.04
C ASN A 494 50.11 -9.33 -10.93
N ILE A 495 49.11 -8.65 -10.38
CA ILE A 495 48.33 -9.17 -9.27
C ILE A 495 47.32 -10.14 -9.82
N ASP A 496 47.67 -11.40 -9.64
CA ASP A 496 46.74 -12.50 -9.44
C ASP A 496 45.67 -12.06 -8.42
N PHE A 497 44.46 -11.83 -8.90
CA PHE A 497 43.27 -11.40 -8.12
C PHE A 497 43.06 -12.26 -6.87
N ALA A 498 43.59 -13.50 -6.85
CA ALA A 498 43.58 -14.39 -5.70
C ALA A 498 44.40 -13.88 -4.50
N ALA A 499 45.42 -13.05 -4.69
CA ALA A 499 46.30 -12.56 -3.62
C ALA A 499 45.71 -11.36 -2.86
N LEU A 500 44.96 -10.47 -3.52
CA LEU A 500 44.22 -9.37 -2.88
C LEU A 500 43.07 -9.87 -1.99
N LEU A 501 42.63 -11.09 -2.24
CA LEU A 501 41.63 -11.81 -1.47
C LEU A 501 42.21 -12.52 -0.22
N ASN A 502 43.55 -12.58 -0.08
CA ASN A 502 44.25 -13.30 0.98
C ASN A 502 44.85 -12.42 2.09
N SER A 503 44.76 -11.09 2.02
CA SER A 503 45.25 -10.24 3.11
C SER A 503 44.19 -10.12 4.20
N GLU A 504 44.25 -11.01 5.19
CA GLU A 504 43.55 -10.84 6.47
C GLU A 504 43.95 -9.49 7.11
N PRO A 505 43.02 -8.71 7.67
CA PRO A 505 43.40 -7.65 8.60
C PRO A 505 43.79 -8.31 9.94
N GLU A 506 45.10 -8.30 10.22
CA GLU A 506 45.68 -8.62 11.54
C GLU A 506 45.16 -7.64 12.60
N GLN A 507 43.96 -7.87 13.15
CA GLN A 507 43.51 -7.24 14.40
C GLN A 507 42.39 -8.00 15.15
N GLU A 508 42.14 -9.27 14.81
CA GLU A 508 41.01 -10.02 15.39
C GLU A 508 41.37 -10.96 16.57
N ASN A 509 42.62 -11.02 17.00
CA ASN A 509 43.05 -11.95 18.06
C ASN A 509 42.81 -11.45 19.50
N THR A 510 42.52 -10.16 19.70
CA THR A 510 42.23 -9.61 21.05
C THR A 510 40.75 -9.67 21.40
N ALA A 511 39.84 -9.71 20.42
CA ALA A 511 38.39 -9.76 20.64
C ALA A 511 37.84 -11.18 20.83
N LYS A 512 38.47 -12.20 20.22
CA LYS A 512 38.06 -13.61 20.36
C LYS A 512 38.23 -14.13 21.79
N ALA A 513 39.24 -13.67 22.54
CA ALA A 513 39.42 -14.04 23.94
C ALA A 513 38.33 -13.47 24.86
N THR A 514 37.74 -12.31 24.53
CA THR A 514 36.65 -11.70 25.29
C THR A 514 35.30 -12.31 24.93
N LEU A 515 35.05 -12.60 23.66
CA LEU A 515 33.82 -13.25 23.16
C LEU A 515 33.66 -14.70 23.64
N GLN A 516 34.76 -15.46 23.74
CA GLN A 516 34.72 -16.86 24.20
C GLN A 516 34.40 -17.00 25.71
N ASN A 517 34.67 -15.95 26.49
CA ASN A 517 34.29 -15.89 27.90
C ASN A 517 32.82 -15.47 28.09
N LEU A 518 32.26 -14.62 27.22
CA LEU A 518 30.82 -14.30 27.23
C LEU A 518 29.95 -15.47 26.72
N SER A 519 30.42 -16.26 25.75
CA SER A 519 29.70 -17.42 25.22
C SER A 519 29.61 -18.59 26.20
N ARG A 520 30.51 -18.68 27.18
CA ARG A 520 30.45 -19.68 28.26
C ARG A 520 29.44 -19.34 29.36
N GLN A 521 29.06 -18.06 29.51
CA GLN A 521 28.00 -17.66 30.45
C GLN A 521 26.60 -17.76 29.84
N THR A 522 26.44 -17.55 28.53
CA THR A 522 25.14 -17.63 27.83
C THR A 522 24.66 -19.08 27.60
N SER A 523 25.56 -20.06 27.54
CA SER A 523 25.22 -21.48 27.38
C SER A 523 24.63 -22.13 28.65
N HIS A 524 24.86 -21.55 29.83
CA HIS A 524 24.24 -22.00 31.07
C HIS A 524 22.82 -21.47 31.28
N LEU A 525 22.49 -20.29 30.74
CA LEU A 525 21.15 -19.69 30.86
C LEU A 525 20.15 -20.23 29.81
N SER A 526 20.65 -20.64 28.65
CA SER A 526 19.86 -21.22 27.55
C SER A 526 19.47 -22.69 27.75
N ARG A 527 20.16 -23.41 28.65
CA ARG A 527 19.84 -24.81 28.98
C ARG A 527 18.63 -24.99 29.91
N GLN A 528 18.20 -23.94 30.60
CA GLN A 528 17.01 -24.00 31.47
C GLN A 528 15.70 -23.64 30.74
N THR A 529 15.76 -22.96 29.59
CA THR A 529 14.57 -22.53 28.85
C THR A 529 14.06 -23.57 27.83
N SER A 530 14.91 -24.54 27.46
CA SER A 530 14.58 -25.57 26.46
C SER A 530 13.83 -26.80 27.01
N HIS A 531 13.68 -26.93 28.34
CA HIS A 531 12.98 -28.07 28.93
C HIS A 531 11.45 -27.91 29.04
N ASP A 532 10.90 -26.69 28.92
CA ASP A 532 9.45 -26.43 29.05
C ASP A 532 8.70 -26.39 27.71
N SER A 533 9.41 -26.39 26.57
CA SER A 533 8.83 -26.23 25.24
C SER A 533 8.70 -27.52 24.43
N THR A 534 9.19 -28.66 24.95
CA THR A 534 9.29 -29.93 24.21
C THR A 534 8.17 -30.94 24.50
N GLN A 535 7.19 -30.61 25.33
CA GLN A 535 6.17 -31.59 25.79
C GLN A 535 4.82 -31.56 25.05
N SER A 536 4.69 -30.87 23.91
CA SER A 536 3.38 -30.75 23.23
C SER A 536 3.36 -31.05 21.72
N ILE A 537 4.34 -31.75 21.16
CA ILE A 537 4.30 -32.15 19.75
C ILE A 537 4.70 -33.62 19.62
N ILE A 538 3.75 -34.51 19.92
CA ILE A 538 3.67 -35.84 19.32
C ILE A 538 2.20 -36.07 19.00
N THR A 539 1.81 -35.89 17.74
CA THR A 539 0.72 -36.66 17.12
C THR A 539 0.78 -36.52 15.59
N GLU A 540 1.12 -37.66 15.00
CA GLU A 540 0.79 -38.21 13.67
C GLU A 540 1.22 -37.47 12.39
N GLU A 541 2.15 -38.14 11.69
CA GLU A 541 2.55 -37.94 10.31
C GLU A 541 1.41 -38.29 9.34
N ASN A 542 1.15 -37.40 8.39
CA ASN A 542 0.64 -37.76 7.06
C ASN A 542 1.40 -36.91 6.03
N GLU A 543 2.05 -37.60 5.08
CA GLU A 543 2.76 -37.03 3.94
C GLU A 543 1.78 -36.41 2.93
N ASP A 544 2.26 -35.39 2.21
CA ASP A 544 1.62 -34.64 1.11
C ASP A 544 0.75 -33.41 1.45
N ASN A 545 1.29 -32.41 2.14
CA ASN A 545 0.78 -31.03 2.03
C ASN A 545 1.91 -30.03 1.81
N GLU A 546 1.80 -29.22 0.75
CA GLU A 546 2.61 -28.00 0.60
C GLU A 546 2.33 -27.08 1.80
N PRO A 547 3.33 -26.36 2.35
CA PRO A 547 3.15 -25.55 3.54
C PRO A 547 2.20 -24.39 3.26
N ASP A 548 1.03 -24.44 3.88
CA ASP A 548 -0.06 -23.48 3.75
C ASP A 548 0.32 -22.10 4.32
N GLU A 549 0.04 -21.04 3.56
CA GLU A 549 0.67 -19.72 3.67
C GLU A 549 0.14 -18.83 4.82
N ASN A 550 -0.88 -19.26 5.58
CA ASN A 550 -1.68 -18.36 6.44
C ASN A 550 -2.03 -18.89 7.83
N THR A 551 -1.16 -19.65 8.50
CA THR A 551 -1.36 -19.94 9.94
C THR A 551 -0.73 -18.85 10.82
N GLU A 552 -1.18 -17.59 10.63
CA GLU A 552 -1.16 -16.68 11.78
C GLU A 552 -2.07 -17.30 12.84
N LEU A 553 -1.56 -17.44 14.06
CA LEU A 553 -2.28 -17.91 15.24
C LEU A 553 -3.41 -16.92 15.58
N LEU A 554 -4.48 -16.93 14.79
CA LEU A 554 -5.75 -16.31 15.12
C LEU A 554 -6.25 -17.06 16.35
N ALA A 555 -6.35 -16.33 17.46
CA ALA A 555 -6.96 -16.83 18.67
C ALA A 555 -8.46 -17.07 18.40
N THR A 556 -8.79 -18.21 17.78
CA THR A 556 -10.14 -18.71 17.58
C THR A 556 -10.69 -19.15 18.92
N GLY A 557 -11.29 -18.21 19.64
CA GLY A 557 -11.98 -18.47 20.88
C GLY A 557 -12.96 -17.35 21.19
N SER A 558 -14.18 -17.72 21.63
CA SER A 558 -15.16 -16.77 22.14
C SER A 558 -14.51 -15.88 23.21
N MET A 559 -14.47 -14.56 22.98
CA MET A 559 -13.84 -13.64 23.92
C MET A 559 -14.45 -13.77 25.31
N LYS A 560 -13.62 -14.12 26.31
CA LYS A 560 -14.06 -14.28 27.70
C LYS A 560 -14.74 -12.99 28.19
N MET A 561 -15.90 -13.10 28.83
CA MET A 561 -16.67 -11.97 29.38
C MET A 561 -15.82 -11.07 30.32
N SER A 562 -14.78 -11.62 30.93
CA SER A 562 -13.81 -10.88 31.75
C SER A 562 -13.01 -9.82 30.97
N LEU A 563 -12.80 -9.98 29.66
CA LEU A 563 -12.17 -8.95 28.83
C LEU A 563 -13.09 -7.74 28.65
N TYR A 564 -14.39 -7.96 28.42
CA TYR A 564 -15.36 -6.87 28.35
C TYR A 564 -15.39 -6.06 29.66
N ALA A 565 -15.40 -6.76 30.80
CA ALA A 565 -15.32 -6.10 32.11
C ALA A 565 -14.04 -5.26 32.28
N LYS A 566 -12.89 -5.73 31.78
CA LYS A 566 -11.64 -4.94 31.78
C LYS A 566 -11.74 -3.72 30.87
N TYR A 567 -12.31 -3.87 29.68
CA TYR A 567 -12.54 -2.74 28.76
C TYR A 567 -13.43 -1.66 29.38
N PHE A 568 -14.55 -2.05 29.99
CA PHE A 568 -15.43 -1.10 30.68
C PHE A 568 -14.76 -0.43 31.89
N LYS A 569 -13.93 -1.18 32.62
CA LYS A 569 -13.15 -0.62 33.74
C LYS A 569 -12.13 0.43 33.27
N MET A 570 -11.51 0.23 32.11
CA MET A 570 -10.55 1.17 31.51
C MET A 570 -11.21 2.35 30.79
N GLY A 571 -12.38 2.17 30.17
CA GLY A 571 -13.05 3.19 29.36
C GLY A 571 -13.73 4.33 30.14
N GLY A 572 -13.74 4.28 31.47
CA GLY A 572 -14.41 5.29 32.32
C GLY A 572 -14.95 4.73 33.63
N GLY A 573 -14.86 3.41 33.85
CA GLY A 573 -15.34 2.74 35.07
C GLY A 573 -16.85 2.54 35.09
N ALA A 574 -17.32 1.76 36.06
CA ALA A 574 -18.75 1.41 36.19
C ALA A 574 -19.65 2.64 36.42
N CYS A 575 -19.14 3.69 37.06
CA CYS A 575 -19.88 4.92 37.34
C CYS A 575 -20.30 5.66 36.06
N LEU A 576 -19.37 5.84 35.11
CA LEU A 576 -19.64 6.56 33.87
C LEU A 576 -20.58 5.77 32.96
N LEU A 577 -20.47 4.43 32.98
CA LEU A 577 -21.40 3.55 32.29
C LEU A 577 -22.81 3.62 32.90
N LEU A 578 -22.92 3.62 34.22
CA LEU A 578 -24.20 3.78 34.91
C LEU A 578 -24.83 5.13 34.61
N MET A 579 -24.03 6.21 34.58
CA MET A 579 -24.50 7.54 34.19
C MET A 579 -25.00 7.57 32.74
N LEU A 580 -24.32 6.86 31.82
CA LEU A 580 -24.74 6.75 30.42
C LEU A 580 -26.04 5.95 30.26
N VAL A 581 -26.19 4.84 30.99
CA VAL A 581 -27.43 4.06 30.99
C VAL A 581 -28.59 4.90 31.56
N LEU A 582 -28.34 5.62 32.65
CA LEU A 582 -29.33 6.51 33.25
C LEU A 582 -29.77 7.62 32.29
N SER A 583 -28.82 8.24 31.57
CA SER A 583 -29.14 9.30 30.60
C SER A 583 -29.92 8.79 29.40
N LEU A 584 -29.66 7.56 28.94
CA LEU A 584 -30.47 6.90 27.90
C LEU A 584 -31.89 6.60 28.39
N ILE A 585 -32.06 6.08 29.61
CA ILE A 585 -33.39 5.80 30.19
C ILE A 585 -34.18 7.09 30.37
N ILE A 586 -33.56 8.16 30.86
CA ILE A 586 -34.20 9.47 31.01
C ILE A 586 -34.58 10.03 29.64
N GLY A 587 -33.68 9.97 28.66
CA GLY A 587 -33.95 10.44 27.29
C GLY A 587 -35.11 9.69 26.64
N GLN A 588 -35.13 8.36 26.74
CA GLN A 588 -36.19 7.53 26.16
C GLN A 588 -37.53 7.74 26.88
N SER A 589 -37.52 7.83 28.21
CA SER A 589 -38.70 8.14 29.01
C SER A 589 -39.27 9.51 28.67
N ALA A 590 -38.42 10.53 28.48
CA ALA A 590 -38.85 11.86 28.08
C ALA A 590 -39.45 11.89 26.67
N SER A 591 -38.84 11.19 25.70
CA SER A 591 -39.39 11.09 24.34
C SER A 591 -40.75 10.38 24.34
N SER A 592 -40.83 9.23 25.01
CA SER A 592 -42.06 8.43 25.07
C SER A 592 -43.16 9.17 25.84
N GLY A 593 -42.78 9.89 26.90
CA GLY A 593 -43.70 10.74 27.67
C GLY A 593 -44.23 11.91 26.85
N SER A 594 -43.39 12.53 26.00
CA SER A 594 -43.82 13.57 25.07
C SER A 594 -44.82 13.02 24.06
N ASP A 595 -44.55 11.85 23.48
CA ASP A 595 -45.45 11.24 22.49
C ASP A 595 -46.78 10.81 23.13
N TYR A 596 -46.76 10.29 24.37
CA TYR A 596 -47.96 9.98 25.16
C TYR A 596 -48.77 11.24 25.51
N TRP A 597 -48.11 12.32 25.91
CA TRP A 597 -48.78 13.58 26.25
C TRP A 597 -49.56 14.18 25.07
N VAL A 598 -49.01 14.04 23.85
CA VAL A 598 -49.66 14.48 22.61
C VAL A 598 -50.94 13.69 22.31
N THR A 599 -51.14 12.50 22.89
CA THR A 599 -52.39 11.73 22.69
C THR A 599 -53.57 12.21 23.54
N PHE A 600 -53.34 13.00 24.60
CA PHE A 600 -54.41 13.54 25.47
C PHE A 600 -55.01 14.85 24.97
N TRP A 601 -54.35 15.50 24.01
CA TRP A 601 -54.76 16.73 23.35
C TRP A 601 -55.10 16.46 21.89
#